data_AF-A0A258ZJQ9-F1
#
_entry.id   AF-A0A258ZJQ9-F1
#
_cell.length_a   1.000
_cell.length_b   1.000
_cell.length_c   1.000
_cell.angle_alpha   90.00
_cell.angle_beta   90.00
_cell.angle_gamma   90.00
#
_symmetry.space_group_name_H-M   'P 1'
#
loop_
_entity.id
_entity.type
_entity.pdbx_description
1 polymer ?
#
loop_
_entity_poly.entity_id
_entity_poly.type
_entity_poly.pdbx_seq_one_letter_code
_entity_poly.pdbx_strand_id
1 'polypeptide(L)'
;MIAADLINGSFELLAGLFVLNHCRVLYAHKEARGVSLARVAFFTLWGFWNLYYYPTLQQPLSFYGGLFVVAANAVYLGMMFRYRAKLVDEHETYLGGDRS
;
A
#
# COMPACT_ATOMS: atom_id res chain seq x y z
N MET A 1 16.34 23.74 2.89
CA MET A 1 14.91 23.48 2.61
C MET A 1 14.71 22.77 1.26
N ILE A 2 15.22 23.31 0.14
CA ILE A 2 15.10 22.66 -1.19
C ILE A 2 15.85 21.32 -1.30
N ALA A 3 17.11 21.23 -0.86
CA ALA A 3 17.87 19.98 -0.96
C ALA A 3 17.25 18.83 -0.15
N ALA A 4 16.74 19.13 1.06
CA ALA A 4 16.03 18.16 1.89
C ALA A 4 14.71 17.69 1.24
N ASP A 5 13.97 18.62 0.63
CA ASP A 5 12.74 18.30 -0.10
C ASP A 5 13.02 17.44 -1.34
N LEU A 6 14.09 17.75 -2.07
CA LEU A 6 14.50 16.98 -3.25
C LEU A 6 14.86 15.54 -2.87
N ILE A 7 15.68 15.39 -1.84
CA ILE A 7 16.10 14.07 -1.35
C ILE A 7 14.89 13.30 -0.87
N ASN A 8 14.13 13.84 0.09
CA ASN A 8 12.99 13.14 0.68
C ASN A 8 11.90 12.84 -0.36
N GLY A 9 11.54 13.82 -1.20
CA GLY A 9 10.58 13.63 -2.28
C GLY A 9 11.01 12.56 -3.30
N SER A 10 12.31 12.43 -3.60
CA SER A 10 12.80 11.34 -4.46
C SER A 10 12.66 9.96 -3.79
N PHE A 11 12.92 9.86 -2.49
CA PHE A 11 12.72 8.63 -1.73
C PHE A 11 11.24 8.24 -1.64
N GLU A 12 10.36 9.21 -1.40
CA GLU A 12 8.90 9.01 -1.40
C GLU A 12 8.43 8.53 -2.78
N LEU A 13 8.86 9.15 -3.88
CA LEU A 13 8.53 8.69 -5.23
C LEU A 13 9.00 7.26 -5.49
N LEU A 14 10.24 6.92 -5.13
CA LEU A 14 10.77 5.56 -5.26
C LEU A 14 10.00 4.57 -4.39
N ALA A 15 9.64 4.94 -3.15
CA ALA A 15 8.84 4.12 -2.27
C ALA A 15 7.48 3.79 -2.91
N GLY A 16 6.81 4.77 -3.52
CA GLY A 16 5.55 4.55 -4.23
C GLY A 16 5.70 3.55 -5.39
N LEU A 17 6.80 3.63 -6.15
CA LEU A 17 7.08 2.66 -7.22
C LEU A 17 7.29 1.24 -6.67
N PHE A 18 7.98 1.09 -5.54
CA PHE A 18 8.14 -0.22 -4.89
C PHE A 18 6.81 -0.78 -4.38
N VAL A 19 5.94 0.06 -3.82
CA VAL A 19 4.58 -0.34 -3.44
C VAL A 19 3.78 -0.80 -4.66
N LEU A 20 3.86 -0.08 -5.79
CA LEU A 20 3.21 -0.52 -7.03
C LEU A 20 3.79 -1.84 -7.57
N ASN A 21 5.07 -2.12 -7.36
CA ASN A 21 5.64 -3.43 -7.70
C ASN A 21 5.02 -4.54 -6.83
N HIS A 22 4.74 -4.28 -5.54
CA HIS A 22 3.97 -5.22 -4.73
C HIS A 22 2.54 -5.42 -5.26
N CYS A 23 1.88 -4.35 -5.72
CA CYS A 23 0.59 -4.47 -6.42
C CYS A 23 0.70 -5.36 -7.66
N ARG A 24 1.72 -5.18 -8.49
CA ARG A 24 1.94 -5.98 -9.71
C ARG A 24 2.10 -7.47 -9.38
N VAL A 25 2.93 -7.79 -8.39
CA VAL A 25 3.14 -9.17 -7.91
C VAL A 25 1.82 -9.75 -7.37
N LEU A 26 1.12 -8.98 -6.54
CA LEU A 26 -0.16 -9.40 -5.97
C LEU A 26 -1.24 -9.61 -7.06
N TYR A 27 -1.25 -8.79 -8.11
CA TYR A 27 -2.14 -8.96 -9.25
C TYR A 27 -1.82 -10.24 -10.04
N ALA A 28 -0.54 -10.52 -10.28
CA ALA A 28 -0.09 -11.70 -11.02
C ALA A 28 -0.43 -13.01 -10.29
N HIS A 29 -0.20 -13.06 -8.98
CA HIS A 29 -0.46 -14.26 -8.18
C HIS A 29 -1.89 -14.37 -7.66
N LYS A 30 -2.66 -13.28 -7.64
CA LYS A 30 -4.04 -13.20 -7.10
C LYS A 30 -4.17 -13.71 -5.65
N GLU A 31 -3.07 -13.73 -4.90
CA GLU A 31 -3.00 -14.24 -3.54
C GLU A 31 -2.23 -13.29 -2.63
N ALA A 32 -2.83 -12.92 -1.50
CA ALA A 32 -2.22 -12.04 -0.49
C ALA A 32 -1.66 -12.84 0.70
N ARG A 33 -0.77 -13.80 0.45
CA ARG A 33 -0.16 -14.66 1.48
C ARG A 33 1.08 -14.02 2.12
N GLY A 34 1.25 -14.20 3.43
CA GLY A 34 2.47 -13.84 4.17
C GLY A 34 2.70 -12.36 4.51
N VAL A 35 1.96 -11.42 3.91
CA VAL A 35 2.10 -9.98 4.21
C VAL A 35 1.14 -9.56 5.34
N SER A 36 1.62 -8.91 6.38
CA SER A 36 0.75 -8.41 7.46
C SER A 36 -0.06 -7.20 6.98
N LEU A 37 -1.40 -7.32 6.96
CA LEU A 37 -2.31 -6.23 6.61
C LEU A 37 -2.16 -5.03 7.57
N ALA A 38 -1.92 -5.31 8.85
CA ALA A 38 -1.71 -4.27 9.85
C ALA A 38 -0.48 -3.41 9.55
N ARG A 39 0.61 -4.00 9.02
CA ARG A 39 1.79 -3.23 8.59
C ARG A 39 1.45 -2.28 7.45
N VAL A 40 0.75 -2.75 6.42
CA VAL A 40 0.37 -1.91 5.27
C VAL A 40 -0.58 -0.79 5.71
N ALA A 41 -1.55 -1.09 6.57
CA ALA A 41 -2.46 -0.09 7.12
C ALA A 41 -1.71 0.99 7.93
N PHE A 42 -0.76 0.59 8.78
CA PHE A 42 0.06 1.52 9.55
C PHE A 42 0.87 2.46 8.63
N PHE A 43 1.56 1.92 7.62
CA PHE A 43 2.35 2.75 6.70
C PHE A 43 1.48 3.65 5.82
N THR A 44 0.25 3.23 5.49
CA THR A 44 -0.72 4.09 4.82
C THR A 44 -1.11 5.27 5.70
N LEU A 45 -1.44 5.01 6.98
CA LEU A 45 -1.78 6.05 7.96
C LEU A 45 -0.61 7.01 8.20
N TRP A 46 0.60 6.47 8.30
CA TRP A 46 1.82 7.26 8.42
C TRP A 46 2.04 8.15 7.18
N GLY A 47 1.74 7.67 5.98
CA GLY A 47 1.76 8.49 4.77
C GLY A 47 0.75 9.65 4.83
N PHE A 48 -0.45 9.44 5.35
CA PHE A 48 -1.42 10.53 5.57
C PHE A 48 -0.90 11.57 6.58
N TRP A 49 -0.21 11.11 7.63
CA TRP A 49 0.47 12.01 8.56
C TRP A 49 1.55 12.84 7.85
N ASN A 50 2.36 12.23 6.99
CA ASN A 50 3.38 12.93 6.20
C ASN A 50 2.76 14.00 5.28
N LEU A 51 1.61 13.71 4.66
CA LEU A 51 0.85 14.68 3.86
C LEU A 51 0.39 15.89 4.66
N TYR A 52 -0.02 15.71 5.91
CA TYR A 52 -0.37 16.81 6.82
C TYR A 52 0.88 17.58 7.28
N TYR A 53 2.00 16.89 7.47
CA TYR A 53 3.21 17.46 8.03
C TYR A 53 4.05 18.25 7.01
N TYR A 54 4.23 17.77 5.78
CA TYR A 54 5.10 18.42 4.77
C TYR A 54 4.74 19.87 4.41
N PRO A 55 3.46 20.28 4.35
CA PRO A 55 3.09 21.67 4.16
C PRO A 55 3.65 22.59 5.26
N THR A 56 3.74 22.12 6.50
CA THR A 56 4.32 22.89 7.63
C THR A 56 5.82 23.09 7.47
N LEU A 57 6.49 22.23 6.70
CA LEU A 57 7.92 22.29 6.40
C LEU A 57 8.23 23.00 5.07
N GLN A 58 7.21 23.45 4.33
CA GLN A 58 7.35 24.01 2.98
C GLN A 58 8.09 23.06 2.01
N GLN A 59 7.73 21.77 2.04
CA GLN A 59 8.34 20.69 1.25
C GLN A 59 7.39 20.14 0.18
N PRO A 60 7.20 20.84 -0.96
CA PRO A 60 6.22 20.45 -1.98
C PRO A 60 6.56 19.13 -2.69
N LEU A 61 7.83 18.82 -2.96
CA LEU A 61 8.18 17.58 -3.65
C LEU A 61 7.90 16.36 -2.76
N SER A 62 8.24 16.47 -1.48
CA SER A 62 7.92 15.48 -0.45
C SER A 62 6.41 15.30 -0.30
N PHE A 63 5.64 16.39 -0.38
CA PHE A 63 4.17 16.31 -0.37
C PHE A 63 3.64 15.49 -1.56
N TYR A 64 4.07 15.79 -2.79
CA TYR A 64 3.60 15.04 -3.96
C TYR A 64 4.11 13.60 -3.99
N GLY A 65 5.35 13.36 -3.55
CA GLY A 65 5.88 12.01 -3.34
C GLY A 65 5.07 11.23 -2.32
N GLY A 66 4.79 11.82 -1.16
CA GLY A 66 3.96 11.22 -0.12
C GLY A 66 2.53 10.94 -0.59
N LEU A 67 1.96 11.81 -1.42
CA LEU A 67 0.63 11.61 -2.01
C LEU A 67 0.63 10.36 -2.90
N PHE A 68 1.67 10.20 -3.70
CA PHE A 68 1.87 9.02 -4.53
C PHE A 68 2.04 7.75 -3.69
N VAL A 69 2.81 7.79 -2.61
CA VAL A 69 2.97 6.66 -1.67
C VAL A 69 1.65 6.26 -1.02
N VAL A 70 0.87 7.23 -0.55
CA VAL A 70 -0.45 6.99 0.05
C VAL A 70 -1.39 6.36 -0.96
N ALA A 71 -1.44 6.89 -2.19
CA ALA A 71 -2.27 6.33 -3.26
C ALA A 71 -1.86 4.89 -3.61
N ALA A 72 -0.56 4.62 -3.76
CA ALA A 72 -0.05 3.28 -4.04
C ALA A 72 -0.37 2.29 -2.92
N ASN A 73 -0.22 2.70 -1.66
CA ASN A 73 -0.57 1.87 -0.51
C ASN A 73 -2.07 1.63 -0.41
N ALA A 74 -2.92 2.62 -0.70
CA ALA A 74 -4.37 2.45 -0.71
C ALA A 74 -4.81 1.42 -1.76
N VAL A 75 -4.22 1.47 -2.96
CA VAL A 75 -4.44 0.44 -4.00
C VAL A 75 -3.98 -0.93 -3.50
N TYR A 76 -2.79 -1.02 -2.92
CA TYR A 76 -2.25 -2.29 -2.41
C TYR A 76 -3.13 -2.89 -1.31
N LEU A 77 -3.55 -2.07 -0.35
CA LEU A 77 -4.45 -2.45 0.74
C LEU A 77 -5.79 -2.97 0.19
N GLY A 78 -6.39 -2.26 -0.78
CA GLY A 78 -7.63 -2.67 -1.43
C GLY A 78 -7.50 -4.02 -2.16
N MET A 79 -6.37 -4.25 -2.84
CA MET A 79 -6.08 -5.55 -3.46
C MET A 79 -5.91 -6.66 -2.43
N MET A 80 -5.22 -6.39 -1.32
CA MET A 80 -5.03 -7.37 -0.24
C MET A 80 -6.37 -7.78 0.37
N PHE A 81 -7.28 -6.83 0.63
CA PHE A 81 -8.62 -7.14 1.13
C PHE A 81 -9.39 -8.04 0.15
N ARG A 82 -9.41 -7.69 -1.14
CA ARG A 82 -10.16 -8.45 -2.14
C ARG A 82 -9.65 -9.88 -2.31
N TYR A 83 -8.33 -10.08 -2.36
CA TYR A 83 -7.78 -11.43 -2.54
C TYR A 83 -7.83 -12.27 -1.27
N ARG A 84 -7.83 -11.67 -0.08
CA ARG A 84 -8.08 -12.40 1.17
C ARG A 84 -9.53 -12.87 1.29
N ALA A 85 -10.49 -12.01 0.94
CA ALA A 85 -11.90 -12.38 0.95
C ALA A 85 -12.18 -13.57 0.01
N LYS A 86 -11.61 -13.53 -1.20
CA LYS A 86 -11.72 -14.64 -2.17
C LYS A 86 -11.13 -15.96 -1.67
N LEU A 87 -9.99 -15.92 -0.97
CA LEU A 87 -9.38 -17.13 -0.40
C LEU A 87 -10.22 -17.77 0.71
N VAL A 88 -10.91 -16.95 1.52
CA VAL A 88 -11.83 -17.46 2.57
C VAL A 88 -13.04 -18.14 1.94
N ASP A 89 -13.65 -17.49 0.95
CA ASP A 89 -14.82 -18.00 0.22
C ASP A 89 -14.54 -19.34 -0.49
N GLU A 90 -13.39 -19.45 -1.18
CA GLU A 90 -12.96 -20.70 -1.80
C GLU A 90 -12.78 -21.81 -0.74
N HIS A 91 -12.15 -21.51 0.39
CA HIS A 91 -11.91 -22.49 1.46
C HIS A 91 -13.21 -22.98 2.13
N GLU A 92 -14.19 -22.09 2.36
CA GLU A 92 -15.51 -22.48 2.87
C GLU A 92 -16.27 -23.37 1.88
N THR A 93 -16.19 -23.07 0.57
CA THR A 93 -16.81 -23.87 -0.49
C THR A 93 -16.24 -25.30 -0.52
N TYR A 94 -14.92 -25.47 -0.40
CA TYR A 94 -14.29 -26.80 -0.37
C TYR A 94 -14.72 -27.62 0.86
N LEU A 95 -14.78 -27.02 2.04
CA LEU A 95 -15.20 -27.72 3.27
C LEU A 95 -16.70 -28.00 3.33
N GLY A 96 -17.52 -27.22 2.61
CA GLY A 96 -18.96 -27.42 2.49
C GLY A 96 -19.34 -28.52 1.51
N GLY A 97 -18.56 -28.72 0.45
CA GLY A 97 -18.79 -29.76 -0.58
C GLY A 97 -18.47 -31.20 -0.14
N ASP A 98 -17.68 -31.37 0.91
CA ASP A 98 -17.29 -32.70 1.43
C ASP A 98 -18.33 -33.29 2.42
N ARG A 99 -19.48 -32.60 2.60
CA ARG A 99 -20.57 -32.99 3.52
C ARG A 99 -21.85 -33.49 2.83
N SER A 100 -21.84 -33.70 1.52
CA SER A 100 -22.97 -34.23 0.73
C SER A 100 -22.68 -35.62 0.19
#